data_AF-A0A316MXB6-F1
#
_entry.id   AF-A0A316MXB6-F1
#
_cell.length_a   1.000
_cell.length_b   1.000
_cell.length_c   1.000
_cell.angle_alpha   90.00
_cell.angle_beta   90.00
_cell.angle_gamma   90.00
#
_symmetry.space_group_name_H-M   'P 1'
#
loop_
_entity.id
_entity.type
_entity.pdbx_description
1 polymer ?
#
loop_
_entity_poly.entity_id
_entity_poly.type
_entity_poly.pdbx_seq_one_letter_code
_entity_poly.pdbx_strand_id
1 'polypeptide(L)'
;MNRKLENIEFFCYESEVWYRLADGTTSRLTMEDTDIVMSMEECISTFYPKAYAALQDRYIASKPNGSFYRFRMVSRFIRCNFLQLDDKPDITKDLHFNFEYISCPLRGECEHDNVICRPQFDHRLSQAEMRVMGLVYEGMSEETIAQRLSLALSTVHNHIYNAYKRLGIHSRVEFVRFASLNNLFYDRVPKVQPI
;
A
#
# COMPACT_ATOMS: atom_id res chain seq x y z
N MET A 1 2.56 6.60 -8.23
CA MET A 1 3.58 6.45 -7.16
C MET A 1 4.92 6.13 -7.81
N ASN A 2 6.03 6.41 -7.11
CA ASN A 2 7.40 6.29 -7.64
C ASN A 2 7.80 4.81 -7.81
N ARG A 3 8.46 4.46 -8.93
CA ARG A 3 8.86 3.07 -9.31
C ARG A 3 9.95 2.45 -8.43
N LYS A 4 10.24 3.04 -7.26
CA LYS A 4 11.43 2.76 -6.46
C LYS A 4 11.22 1.71 -5.36
N LEU A 5 9.97 1.32 -5.12
CA LEU A 5 9.61 0.19 -4.25
C LEU A 5 9.27 -1.08 -5.06
N GLU A 6 9.54 -1.10 -6.37
CA GLU A 6 9.21 -2.24 -7.21
C GLU A 6 10.09 -3.44 -6.88
N ASN A 7 9.47 -4.50 -6.35
CA ASN A 7 10.13 -5.75 -5.96
C ASN A 7 11.28 -5.53 -4.97
N ILE A 8 11.08 -4.64 -4.01
CA ILE A 8 12.02 -4.44 -2.91
C ILE A 8 11.71 -5.45 -1.80
N GLU A 9 12.79 -5.95 -1.21
CA GLU A 9 12.80 -6.82 -0.03
C GLU A 9 13.54 -6.11 1.09
N PHE A 10 13.04 -6.16 2.32
CA PHE A 10 13.67 -5.65 3.52
C PHE A 10 14.03 -6.81 4.46
N PHE A 11 15.15 -6.69 5.15
CA PHE A 11 15.58 -7.72 6.08
C PHE A 11 16.39 -7.14 7.23
N CYS A 12 16.47 -7.89 8.33
CA CYS A 12 17.32 -7.53 9.46
C CYS A 12 18.73 -8.12 9.30
N TYR A 13 19.76 -7.28 9.41
CA TYR A 13 21.15 -7.72 9.53
C TYR A 13 21.86 -6.88 10.59
N GLU A 14 22.45 -7.53 11.58
CA GLU A 14 23.10 -6.89 12.75
C GLU A 14 22.21 -5.87 13.48
N SER A 15 20.90 -6.15 13.61
CA SER A 15 19.88 -5.25 14.19
C SER A 15 19.54 -4.01 13.35
N GLU A 16 20.14 -3.85 12.19
CA GLU A 16 19.84 -2.79 11.22
C GLU A 16 18.85 -3.27 10.16
N VAL A 17 18.09 -2.32 9.61
CA VAL A 17 17.23 -2.60 8.45
C VAL A 17 18.07 -2.48 7.20
N TRP A 18 18.05 -3.52 6.40
CA TRP A 18 18.63 -3.56 5.07
C TRP A 18 17.52 -3.74 4.05
N TYR A 19 17.81 -3.40 2.81
CA TYR A 19 16.95 -3.70 1.68
C TYR A 19 17.74 -4.31 0.52
N ARG A 20 17.05 -5.11 -0.30
CA ARG A 20 17.52 -5.69 -1.55
C ARG A 20 16.59 -5.23 -2.67
N LEU A 21 17.17 -4.64 -3.71
CA LEU A 21 16.45 -4.20 -4.90
C LEU A 21 16.29 -5.36 -5.90
N ALA A 22 15.44 -5.16 -6.91
CA ALA A 22 15.17 -6.15 -7.96
C ALA A 22 16.41 -6.58 -8.77
N ASP A 23 17.44 -5.73 -8.85
CA ASP A 23 18.70 -6.03 -9.52
C ASP A 23 19.70 -6.78 -8.60
N GLY A 24 19.30 -7.08 -7.37
CA GLY A 24 20.12 -7.75 -6.36
C GLY A 24 20.96 -6.81 -5.50
N THR A 25 20.94 -5.50 -5.75
CA THR A 25 21.69 -4.52 -4.95
C THR A 25 21.17 -4.51 -3.52
N THR A 26 22.08 -4.64 -2.55
CA THR A 26 21.76 -4.61 -1.12
C THR A 26 22.42 -3.45 -0.42
N SER A 27 21.66 -2.70 0.38
CA SER A 27 22.17 -1.58 1.17
C SER A 27 21.45 -1.47 2.52
N ARG A 28 22.12 -0.88 3.50
CA ARG A 28 21.50 -0.51 4.77
C ARG A 28 20.54 0.66 4.53
N LEU A 29 19.33 0.59 5.08
CA LEU A 29 18.36 1.68 5.04
C LEU A 29 18.80 2.81 5.98
N THR A 30 18.91 4.01 5.43
CA THR A 30 19.34 5.24 6.11
C THR A 30 18.38 6.40 5.84
N MET A 31 18.63 7.56 6.45
CA MET A 31 17.80 8.76 6.23
C MET A 31 18.11 9.45 4.89
N GLU A 32 19.25 9.11 4.29
CA GLU A 32 19.70 9.57 2.98
C GLU A 32 18.99 8.85 1.83
N ASP A 33 18.37 7.69 2.10
CA ASP A 33 17.56 6.93 1.13
C ASP A 33 16.17 7.56 0.93
N THR A 34 16.16 8.86 0.63
CA THR A 34 14.97 9.71 0.59
C THR A 34 13.89 9.17 -0.34
N ASP A 35 14.27 8.59 -1.48
CA ASP A 35 13.33 8.01 -2.44
C ASP A 35 12.52 6.85 -1.84
N ILE A 36 13.19 5.90 -1.17
CA ILE A 36 12.53 4.75 -0.52
C ILE A 36 11.68 5.24 0.65
N VAL A 37 12.26 6.11 1.48
CA VAL A 37 11.60 6.63 2.69
C VAL A 37 10.35 7.44 2.34
N MET A 38 10.42 8.34 1.36
CA MET A 38 9.26 9.13 0.92
C MET A 38 8.20 8.27 0.26
N SER A 39 8.59 7.32 -0.59
CA SER A 39 7.63 6.41 -1.24
C SER A 39 6.91 5.53 -0.22
N MET A 40 7.63 5.02 0.79
CA MET A 40 7.04 4.25 1.88
C MET A 40 6.09 5.10 2.72
N GLU A 41 6.47 6.32 3.10
CA GLU A 41 5.58 7.23 3.82
C GLU A 41 4.28 7.50 3.03
N GLU A 42 4.38 7.70 1.71
CA GLU A 42 3.22 7.92 0.85
C GLU A 42 2.28 6.71 0.86
N CYS A 43 2.82 5.49 0.73
CA CYS A 43 2.04 4.26 0.80
C CYS A 43 1.40 4.06 2.18
N ILE A 44 2.16 4.26 3.26
CA ILE A 44 1.67 4.07 4.64
C ILE A 44 0.57 5.07 4.96
N SER A 45 0.78 6.36 4.68
CA SER A 45 -0.21 7.41 4.92
C SER A 45 -1.47 7.27 4.04
N THR A 46 -1.33 6.65 2.87
CA THR A 46 -2.44 6.46 1.94
C THR A 46 -3.26 5.22 2.26
N PHE A 47 -2.62 4.07 2.40
CA PHE A 47 -3.31 2.79 2.48
C PHE A 47 -3.40 2.22 3.89
N TYR A 48 -2.67 2.79 4.85
CA TYR A 48 -2.66 2.33 6.23
C TYR A 48 -2.79 3.53 7.20
N PRO A 49 -3.83 4.37 7.06
CA PRO A 49 -3.93 5.65 7.77
C PRO A 49 -3.97 5.50 9.30
N LYS A 50 -4.53 4.41 9.82
CA LYS A 50 -4.49 4.09 11.27
C LYS A 50 -3.07 3.82 11.76
N ALA A 51 -2.30 3.02 11.00
CA ALA A 51 -0.90 2.76 11.28
C ALA A 51 -0.08 4.05 11.21
N TYR A 52 -0.33 4.87 10.18
CA TYR A 52 0.34 6.15 9.99
C TYR A 52 0.10 7.10 11.17
N ALA A 53 -1.14 7.27 11.62
CA ALA A 53 -1.46 8.09 12.78
C ALA A 53 -0.74 7.61 14.05
N ALA A 54 -0.74 6.30 14.31
CA ALA A 54 -0.02 5.73 15.46
C ALA A 54 1.50 5.97 15.38
N LEU A 55 2.09 5.86 14.17
CA LEU A 55 3.50 6.18 13.93
C LEU A 55 3.80 7.66 14.18
N GLN A 56 2.90 8.55 13.75
CA GLN A 56 3.03 9.99 13.97
C GLN A 56 3.05 10.32 15.46
N ASP A 57 2.08 9.81 16.22
CA ASP A 57 2.00 10.02 17.66
C ASP A 57 3.23 9.44 18.37
N ARG A 58 3.67 8.23 17.98
CA ARG A 58 4.81 7.55 18.60
C ARG A 58 6.12 8.33 18.47
N TYR A 59 6.31 9.04 17.36
CA TYR A 59 7.55 9.77 17.05
C TYR A 59 7.38 11.29 17.05
N ILE A 60 6.31 11.82 17.65
CA ILE A 60 5.97 13.26 17.61
C ILE A 60 7.11 14.16 18.10
N ALA A 61 7.91 13.69 19.09
CA ALA A 61 9.07 14.41 19.61
C ALA A 61 10.16 14.68 18.56
N SER A 62 10.25 13.84 17.52
CA SER A 62 11.21 14.00 16.42
C SER A 62 10.74 14.96 15.33
N LYS A 63 9.46 15.40 15.36
CA LYS A 63 8.83 16.22 14.32
C LYS A 63 9.58 17.51 13.94
N PRO A 64 10.31 18.21 14.83
CA PRO A 64 11.13 19.36 14.43
C PRO A 64 12.16 19.05 13.34
N ASN A 65 12.64 17.80 13.25
CA ASN A 65 13.43 17.32 12.13
C ASN A 65 12.56 16.42 11.24
N GLY A 66 11.96 17.01 10.20
CA GLY A 66 11.00 16.32 9.34
C GLY A 66 11.55 15.06 8.65
N SER A 67 12.80 15.10 8.17
CA SER A 67 13.42 13.93 7.52
C SER A 67 13.68 12.80 8.51
N PHE A 68 14.18 13.11 9.70
CA PHE A 68 14.39 12.11 10.74
C PHE A 68 13.06 11.56 11.27
N TYR A 69 12.05 12.40 11.47
CA TYR A 69 10.70 11.99 11.86
C TYR A 69 10.11 11.00 10.86
N ARG A 70 10.17 11.31 9.57
CA ARG A 70 9.74 10.42 8.49
C ARG A 70 10.50 9.09 8.50
N PHE A 71 11.83 9.14 8.55
CA PHE A 71 12.67 7.95 8.60
C PHE A 71 12.32 7.06 9.80
N ARG A 72 12.07 7.64 10.98
CA ARG A 72 11.68 6.89 12.19
C ARG A 72 10.35 6.18 12.02
N MET A 73 9.35 6.84 11.42
CA MET A 73 8.06 6.22 11.11
C MET A 73 8.21 5.05 10.13
N VAL A 74 8.90 5.28 9.00
CA VAL A 74 9.09 4.27 7.95
C VAL A 74 9.92 3.09 8.44
N SER A 75 11.06 3.35 9.10
CA SER A 75 11.92 2.29 9.66
C SER A 75 11.15 1.46 10.68
N ARG A 76 10.32 2.07 11.54
CA ARG A 76 9.47 1.33 12.48
C ARG A 76 8.45 0.47 11.78
N PHE A 77 7.77 1.01 10.76
CA PHE A 77 6.78 0.25 9.99
C PHE A 77 7.41 -0.97 9.32
N ILE A 78 8.56 -0.80 8.67
CA ILE A 78 9.32 -1.90 8.05
C ILE A 78 9.70 -2.94 9.11
N ARG A 79 10.29 -2.52 10.24
CA ARG A 79 10.69 -3.43 11.32
C ARG A 79 9.53 -4.26 11.90
N CYS A 80 8.33 -3.73 11.83
CA CYS A 80 7.14 -4.40 12.33
C CYS A 80 6.55 -5.43 11.35
N ASN A 81 6.96 -5.40 10.07
CA ASN A 81 6.22 -6.01 8.98
C ASN A 81 7.06 -6.77 7.94
N PHE A 82 8.35 -6.48 7.80
CA PHE A 82 9.20 -6.81 6.64
C PHE A 82 10.68 -7.01 7.06
N LEU A 83 11.00 -8.04 7.85
CA LEU A 83 12.36 -8.26 8.35
C LEU A 83 12.90 -9.68 8.13
N GLN A 84 12.06 -10.61 7.66
CA GLN A 84 12.53 -11.92 7.25
C GLN A 84 13.08 -11.79 5.83
N LEU A 85 14.19 -12.47 5.56
CA LEU A 85 14.71 -12.52 4.21
C LEU A 85 14.13 -13.77 3.54
N ASP A 86 13.28 -13.58 2.55
CA ASP A 86 12.75 -14.67 1.75
C ASP A 86 12.81 -14.38 0.23
N ASP A 87 12.17 -15.23 -0.58
CA ASP A 87 12.15 -15.11 -2.04
C ASP A 87 10.95 -14.30 -2.56
N LYS A 88 10.10 -13.82 -1.65
CA LYS A 88 8.87 -13.10 -1.93
C LYS A 88 9.05 -11.62 -1.55
N PRO A 89 9.26 -10.72 -2.52
CA PRO A 89 9.54 -9.32 -2.23
C PRO A 89 8.45 -8.70 -1.35
N ASP A 90 8.83 -8.06 -0.26
CA ASP A 90 7.93 -7.33 0.64
C ASP A 90 6.99 -6.36 -0.09
N ILE A 91 7.49 -5.68 -1.12
CA ILE A 91 6.66 -4.81 -1.95
C ILE A 91 6.85 -5.21 -3.40
N THR A 92 5.78 -5.69 -4.01
CA THR A 92 5.78 -6.09 -5.43
C THR A 92 5.77 -4.88 -6.35
N LYS A 93 6.04 -5.11 -7.65
CA LYS A 93 5.89 -4.10 -8.71
C LYS A 93 4.51 -3.41 -8.76
N ASP A 94 3.47 -4.08 -8.28
CA ASP A 94 2.09 -3.55 -8.29
C ASP A 94 1.76 -2.81 -6.97
N LEU A 95 2.78 -2.47 -6.15
CA LEU A 95 2.68 -1.83 -4.84
C LEU A 95 1.83 -2.61 -3.82
N HIS A 96 1.69 -3.92 -4.05
CA HIS A 96 1.12 -4.82 -3.06
C HIS A 96 2.15 -5.15 -1.98
N PHE A 97 1.75 -5.00 -0.71
CA PHE A 97 2.57 -5.20 0.48
C PHE A 97 2.36 -6.63 0.98
N ASN A 98 3.44 -7.41 0.99
CA ASN A 98 3.47 -8.79 1.47
C ASN A 98 3.85 -8.81 2.95
N PHE A 99 2.89 -8.50 3.82
CA PHE A 99 3.14 -8.46 5.26
C PHE A 99 3.59 -9.80 5.84
N GLU A 100 4.67 -9.75 6.61
CA GLU A 100 5.25 -10.91 7.27
C GLU A 100 4.85 -11.01 8.74
N TYR A 101 4.98 -12.22 9.29
CA TYR A 101 4.84 -12.43 10.72
C TYR A 101 6.18 -12.28 11.45
N ILE A 102 6.50 -11.07 11.88
CA ILE A 102 7.76 -10.80 12.59
C ILE A 102 7.74 -11.39 14.01
N SER A 103 8.82 -12.09 14.39
CA SER A 103 9.04 -12.57 15.77
C SER A 103 9.45 -11.42 16.70
N CYS A 104 8.50 -10.53 16.96
CA CYS A 104 8.67 -9.39 17.86
C CYS A 104 8.59 -9.85 19.32
N PRO A 105 9.58 -9.53 20.19
CA PRO A 105 9.56 -9.90 21.59
C PRO A 105 8.45 -9.20 22.40
N LEU A 106 7.90 -8.09 21.89
CA LEU A 106 6.79 -7.36 22.50
C LEU A 106 5.41 -7.84 22.03
N ARG A 107 5.31 -8.91 21.22
CA ARG A 107 4.02 -9.36 20.70
C ARG A 107 3.08 -9.76 21.84
N GLY A 108 1.82 -9.33 21.80
CA GLY A 108 0.85 -9.51 22.89
C GLY A 108 0.89 -8.43 23.98
N GLU A 109 1.98 -7.67 24.10
CA GLU A 109 2.12 -6.56 25.06
C GLU A 109 2.32 -5.20 24.39
N CYS A 110 2.68 -5.19 23.10
CA CYS A 110 2.94 -3.99 22.32
C CYS A 110 1.67 -3.16 22.17
N GLU A 111 1.72 -1.90 22.60
CA GLU A 111 0.66 -0.90 22.46
C GLU A 111 0.20 -0.66 21.01
N HIS A 112 1.00 -1.10 20.03
CA HIS A 112 0.73 -0.95 18.60
C HIS A 112 0.48 -2.29 17.89
N ASP A 113 0.24 -3.37 18.63
CA ASP A 113 -0.14 -4.65 18.04
C ASP A 113 -1.45 -4.53 17.26
N ASN A 114 -1.53 -5.13 16.08
CA ASN A 114 -2.62 -4.98 15.09
C ASN A 114 -2.93 -3.54 14.65
N VAL A 115 -2.04 -2.58 14.93
CA VAL A 115 -2.15 -1.19 14.45
C VAL A 115 -1.01 -0.87 13.49
N ILE A 116 0.24 -0.93 13.97
CA ILE A 116 1.43 -0.70 13.13
C ILE A 116 1.89 -2.01 12.48
N CYS A 117 1.93 -3.10 13.25
CA CYS A 117 2.12 -4.44 12.69
C CYS A 117 0.76 -5.02 12.28
N ARG A 118 0.75 -5.84 11.22
CA ARG A 118 -0.51 -6.37 10.63
C ARG A 118 -1.54 -5.25 10.40
N PRO A 119 -1.16 -4.15 9.73
CA PRO A 119 -2.02 -3.00 9.59
C PRO A 119 -3.22 -3.33 8.71
N GLN A 120 -4.37 -2.70 9.01
CA GLN A 120 -5.56 -2.83 8.20
C GLN A 120 -5.43 -1.97 6.93
N PHE A 121 -5.61 -2.61 5.76
CA PHE A 121 -5.63 -1.92 4.47
C PHE A 121 -6.89 -1.04 4.32
N ASP A 122 -6.70 0.17 3.81
CA ASP A 122 -7.74 1.15 3.50
C ASP A 122 -7.53 1.66 2.07
N HIS A 123 -8.49 1.38 1.19
CA HIS A 123 -8.43 1.80 -0.22
C HIS A 123 -8.70 3.30 -0.41
N ARG A 124 -9.22 4.01 0.62
CA ARG A 124 -9.59 5.43 0.63
C ARG A 124 -10.47 5.91 -0.54
N LEU A 125 -11.12 5.00 -1.25
CA LEU A 125 -12.10 5.35 -2.28
C LEU A 125 -13.38 5.83 -1.60
N SER A 126 -13.91 6.95 -2.08
CA SER A 126 -15.25 7.39 -1.70
C SER A 126 -16.30 6.37 -2.14
N GLN A 127 -17.49 6.42 -1.54
CA GLN A 127 -18.60 5.56 -1.95
C GLN A 127 -18.98 5.76 -3.43
N ALA A 128 -18.86 6.98 -3.96
CA ALA A 128 -19.13 7.25 -5.36
C ALA A 128 -18.10 6.59 -6.28
N GLU A 129 -16.80 6.75 -5.97
CA GLU A 129 -15.72 6.09 -6.71
C GLU A 129 -15.83 4.57 -6.59
N MET A 130 -16.10 4.03 -5.40
CA MET A 130 -16.26 2.59 -5.19
C MET A 130 -17.37 1.99 -6.07
N ARG A 131 -18.51 2.69 -6.20
CA ARG A 131 -19.61 2.25 -7.08
C ARG A 131 -19.18 2.22 -8.56
N VAL A 132 -18.52 3.28 -9.03
CA VAL A 132 -18.02 3.36 -10.42
C VAL A 132 -16.96 2.29 -10.68
N MET A 133 -15.99 2.17 -9.77
CA MET A 133 -14.85 1.27 -9.90
C MET A 133 -15.26 -0.21 -9.83
N GLY A 134 -16.32 -0.56 -9.11
CA GLY A 134 -16.89 -1.92 -9.16
C GLY A 134 -17.38 -2.30 -10.56
N LEU A 135 -18.03 -1.38 -11.28
CA LEU A 135 -18.48 -1.63 -12.66
C LEU A 135 -17.31 -1.64 -13.66
N VAL A 136 -16.26 -0.85 -13.40
CA VAL A 136 -15.00 -0.95 -14.14
C VAL A 136 -14.36 -2.32 -13.94
N TYR A 137 -14.39 -2.85 -12.72
CA TYR A 137 -13.86 -4.18 -12.41
C TYR A 137 -14.65 -5.29 -13.12
N GLU A 138 -15.98 -5.14 -13.26
CA GLU A 138 -16.86 -6.02 -14.03
C GLU A 138 -16.66 -5.94 -15.56
N GLY A 139 -15.81 -5.05 -16.07
CA GLY A 139 -15.52 -4.95 -17.50
C GLY A 139 -16.36 -3.93 -18.28
N MET A 140 -17.21 -3.12 -17.62
CA MET A 140 -18.06 -2.14 -18.32
C MET A 140 -17.27 -0.93 -18.88
N SER A 141 -17.74 -0.35 -19.99
CA SER A 141 -17.20 0.90 -20.54
C SER A 141 -17.69 2.13 -19.75
N GLU A 142 -17.01 3.27 -19.88
CA GLU A 142 -17.41 4.51 -19.20
C GLU A 142 -18.81 4.97 -19.63
N GLU A 143 -19.17 4.79 -20.90
CA GLU A 143 -20.49 5.13 -21.46
C GLU A 143 -21.59 4.25 -20.85
N THR A 144 -21.31 2.95 -20.73
CA THR A 144 -22.26 1.99 -20.14
C THR A 144 -22.46 2.29 -18.65
N ILE A 145 -21.38 2.63 -17.94
CA ILE A 145 -21.42 3.03 -16.53
C ILE A 145 -22.22 4.33 -16.36
N ALA A 146 -21.99 5.32 -17.23
CA ALA A 146 -22.68 6.60 -17.21
C ALA A 146 -24.20 6.41 -17.38
N GLN A 147 -24.61 5.60 -18.35
CA GLN A 147 -26.01 5.24 -18.56
C GLN A 147 -26.60 4.50 -17.35
N ARG A 148 -25.91 3.45 -16.88
CA ARG A 148 -26.38 2.59 -15.77
C ARG A 148 -26.56 3.38 -14.47
N LEU A 149 -25.65 4.31 -14.19
CA LEU A 149 -25.69 5.14 -12.99
C LEU A 149 -26.44 6.46 -13.17
N SER A 150 -26.96 6.74 -14.37
CA SER A 150 -27.58 8.03 -14.73
C SER A 150 -26.69 9.22 -14.40
N LEU A 151 -25.41 9.12 -14.77
CA LEU A 151 -24.38 10.15 -14.58
C LEU A 151 -23.91 10.69 -15.94
N ALA A 152 -23.38 11.92 -15.95
CA ALA A 152 -22.67 12.41 -17.12
C ALA A 152 -21.38 11.60 -17.35
N LEU A 153 -21.00 11.39 -18.62
CA LEU A 153 -19.77 10.67 -18.98
C LEU A 153 -18.53 11.29 -18.33
N SER A 154 -18.47 12.63 -18.29
CA SER A 154 -17.39 13.37 -17.63
C SER A 154 -17.31 13.12 -16.12
N THR A 155 -18.44 12.89 -15.46
CA THR A 155 -18.49 12.55 -14.03
C THR A 155 -17.90 11.16 -13.78
N VAL A 156 -18.26 10.18 -14.61
CA VAL A 156 -17.68 8.83 -14.55
C VAL A 156 -16.18 8.87 -14.79
N HIS A 157 -15.75 9.57 -15.84
CA HIS A 157 -14.33 9.76 -16.16
C HIS A 157 -13.55 10.34 -14.97
N ASN A 158 -14.08 11.40 -14.35
CA ASN A 158 -13.46 12.02 -13.17
C ASN A 158 -13.39 11.08 -11.97
N HIS A 159 -14.41 10.25 -11.73
CA HIS A 159 -14.36 9.25 -10.66
C HIS A 159 -13.27 8.19 -10.91
N ILE A 160 -13.14 7.70 -12.14
CA ILE A 160 -12.09 6.74 -12.51
C ILE A 160 -10.71 7.37 -12.37
N TYR A 161 -10.54 8.58 -12.91
CA TYR A 161 -9.29 9.32 -12.82
C TYR A 161 -8.86 9.55 -11.36
N ASN A 162 -9.77 10.01 -10.50
CA ASN A 162 -9.47 10.26 -9.09
C ASN A 162 -9.20 8.97 -8.32
N ALA A 163 -9.92 7.88 -8.62
CA ALA A 163 -9.66 6.57 -8.05
C ALA A 163 -8.27 6.05 -8.45
N TYR A 164 -7.93 6.07 -9.74
CA TYR A 164 -6.60 5.69 -10.22
C TYR A 164 -5.50 6.52 -9.57
N LYS A 165 -5.66 7.84 -9.54
CA LYS A 165 -4.71 8.73 -8.88
C LYS A 165 -4.52 8.38 -7.41
N ARG A 166 -5.60 8.14 -6.67
CA ARG A 166 -5.55 7.81 -5.24
C ARG A 166 -4.92 6.44 -4.97
N LEU A 167 -5.20 5.47 -5.83
CA LEU A 167 -4.65 4.12 -5.73
C LEU A 167 -3.24 4.01 -6.33
N GLY A 168 -2.72 5.08 -6.94
CA GLY A 168 -1.42 5.05 -7.63
C GLY A 168 -1.41 4.19 -8.89
N ILE A 169 -2.58 3.91 -9.47
CA ILE A 169 -2.78 3.06 -10.65
C ILE A 169 -2.73 3.92 -11.92
N HIS A 170 -2.12 3.37 -12.98
CA HIS A 170 -1.94 4.04 -14.25
C HIS A 170 -2.72 3.41 -15.41
N SER A 171 -3.32 2.24 -15.19
CA SER A 171 -4.10 1.56 -16.22
C SER A 171 -5.26 0.73 -15.66
N ARG A 172 -6.24 0.44 -16.51
CA ARG A 172 -7.35 -0.46 -16.15
C ARG A 172 -6.88 -1.86 -15.76
N VAL A 173 -5.86 -2.37 -16.45
CA VAL A 173 -5.29 -3.70 -16.18
C VAL A 173 -4.65 -3.73 -14.80
N GLU A 174 -3.86 -2.71 -14.46
CA GLU A 174 -3.31 -2.54 -13.10
C GLU A 174 -4.42 -2.48 -12.06
N PHE A 175 -5.51 -1.75 -12.33
CA PHE A 175 -6.65 -1.68 -11.41
C PHE A 175 -7.33 -3.03 -11.18
N VAL A 176 -7.61 -3.78 -12.24
CA VAL A 176 -8.22 -5.12 -12.12
C VAL A 176 -7.32 -6.04 -11.29
N ARG A 177 -6.01 -5.98 -11.51
CA ARG A 177 -5.04 -6.75 -10.73
C ARG A 177 -5.01 -6.33 -9.26
N PHE A 178 -4.90 -5.03 -9.00
CA PHE A 178 -4.91 -4.45 -7.66
C PHE A 178 -6.19 -4.81 -6.89
N ALA A 179 -7.35 -4.67 -7.52
CA ALA A 179 -8.64 -4.97 -6.91
C ALA A 179 -8.76 -6.47 -6.57
N SER A 180 -8.21 -7.35 -7.41
CA SER A 180 -8.19 -8.80 -7.16
C SER A 180 -7.25 -9.17 -6.01
N LEU A 181 -6.02 -8.62 -5.98
CA LEU A 181 -5.03 -8.89 -4.93
C LEU A 181 -5.49 -8.39 -3.56
N ASN A 182 -6.20 -7.27 -3.52
CA ASN A 182 -6.71 -6.69 -2.27
C ASN A 182 -8.16 -7.10 -1.97
N ASN A 183 -8.74 -8.06 -2.71
CA ASN A 183 -10.12 -8.54 -2.56
C ASN A 183 -11.18 -7.41 -2.51
N LEU A 184 -10.97 -6.34 -3.28
CA LEU A 184 -11.74 -5.09 -3.19
C LEU A 184 -13.22 -5.26 -3.57
N PHE A 185 -13.55 -6.22 -4.43
CA PHE A 185 -14.91 -6.47 -4.93
C PHE A 185 -15.29 -7.97 -4.95
N TYR A 186 -14.69 -8.80 -4.08
CA TYR A 186 -14.85 -10.26 -4.07
C TYR A 186 -16.33 -10.72 -4.05
N ASP A 187 -17.25 -9.90 -3.51
CA ASP A 187 -18.68 -10.20 -3.45
C ASP A 187 -19.47 -9.92 -4.74
N ARG A 188 -18.85 -9.42 -5.82
CA ARG A 188 -19.55 -8.94 -7.03
C ARG A 188 -19.20 -9.64 -8.34
N VAL A 189 -18.23 -10.55 -8.35
CA VAL A 189 -17.90 -11.34 -9.55
C VAL A 189 -18.70 -12.64 -9.53
N PRO A 190 -19.44 -12.99 -10.60
CA PRO A 190 -20.02 -14.32 -10.72
C PRO A 190 -18.89 -15.36 -10.63
N LYS A 191 -19.01 -16.32 -9.71
CA LYS A 191 -18.12 -17.48 -9.68
C LYS A 191 -18.25 -18.21 -11.01
N VAL A 192 -17.32 -17.99 -11.93
CA VAL A 192 -17.14 -18.90 -13.07
C VAL A 192 -16.63 -20.19 -12.44
N GLN A 193 -17.50 -21.18 -12.34
CA GLN A 193 -17.09 -22.52 -11.94
C GLN A 193 -16.08 -23.01 -12.99
N PRO A 194 -14.91 -23.51 -12.58
CA PRO A 194 -14.00 -24.14 -13.53
C PRO A 194 -14.73 -25.34 -14.16
N ILE A 195 -14.60 -25.45 -15.48
CA ILE A 195 -15.08 -26.56 -16.31
C ILE A 195 -14.33 -27.83 -15.92
#